data_AF-A0A662P7K7-F1
#
_entry.id   AF-A0A662P7K7-F1
#
_cell.length_a   1.000
_cell.length_b   1.000
_cell.length_c   1.000
_cell.angle_alpha   90.00
_cell.angle_beta   90.00
_cell.angle_gamma   90.00
#
_symmetry.space_group_name_H-M   'P 1'
#
loop_
_entity.id
_entity.type
_entity.pdbx_description
1 polymer ?
#
loop_
_entity_poly.entity_id
_entity_poly.type
_entity_poly.pdbx_seq_one_letter_code
_entity_poly.pdbx_strand_id
1 'polypeptide(L)'
;MYELEEFLRKLDITMEQLIDLALLLGTDYNPGGIEGIGPKKALDLIKRYGSIEKLLGLKKIIWKFPVSAEEIKKIFLQPDVSDNYKIEFIEPKFDEIVSLLTEEYDFSKERVQKELNDVMKRIEREKRGGVQSSLDMFFG
;
A
#
# COMPACT_ATOMS: atom_id res chain seq x y z
N MET A 1 -6.60 -12.21 -2.12
CA MET A 1 -6.14 -11.33 -1.02
C MET A 1 -4.74 -11.80 -0.65
N TYR A 2 -3.80 -10.88 -0.43
CA TYR A 2 -2.43 -11.24 -0.03
C TYR A 2 -2.29 -11.01 1.46
N GLU A 3 -1.77 -11.99 2.18
CA GLU A 3 -1.50 -11.91 3.61
C GLU A 3 0.01 -11.90 3.83
N LEU A 4 0.52 -10.84 4.46
CA LEU A 4 1.95 -10.64 4.62
C LEU A 4 2.61 -11.79 5.39
N GLU A 5 1.98 -12.22 6.49
CA GLU A 5 2.50 -13.33 7.31
C GLU A 5 2.60 -14.64 6.53
N GLU A 6 1.57 -14.96 5.75
CA GLU A 6 1.57 -16.15 4.90
C GLU A 6 2.71 -16.09 3.86
N PHE A 7 2.92 -14.91 3.26
CA PHE A 7 3.96 -14.69 2.28
C PHE A 7 5.37 -14.83 2.87
N LEU A 8 5.64 -14.16 3.99
CA LEU A 8 6.92 -14.24 4.71
C LEU A 8 7.22 -15.69 5.13
N ARG A 9 6.22 -16.41 5.63
CA ARG A 9 6.33 -17.83 6.01
C ARG A 9 6.61 -18.75 4.82
N LYS A 10 5.90 -18.58 3.69
CA LYS A 10 6.10 -19.40 2.48
C LYS A 10 7.48 -19.20 1.86
N LEU A 11 7.98 -17.95 1.88
CA LEU A 11 9.29 -17.64 1.34
C LEU A 11 10.42 -17.84 2.35
N ASP A 12 10.10 -18.02 3.64
CA ASP A 12 11.04 -18.17 4.75
C ASP A 12 12.05 -17.00 4.75
N ILE A 13 11.48 -15.79 4.83
CA ILE A 13 12.20 -14.51 4.91
C ILE A 13 11.54 -13.60 5.94
N THR A 14 12.30 -12.64 6.47
CA THR A 14 11.78 -11.60 7.38
C THR A 14 11.22 -10.40 6.61
N MET A 15 10.51 -9.52 7.32
CA MET A 15 10.05 -8.23 6.77
C MET A 15 11.22 -7.38 6.23
N GLU A 16 12.34 -7.32 6.97
CA GLU A 16 13.55 -6.61 6.52
C GLU A 16 14.13 -7.23 5.24
N GLN A 17 14.13 -8.55 5.15
CA GLN A 17 14.58 -9.27 3.96
C GLN A 17 13.65 -9.08 2.77
N LEU A 18 12.35 -8.93 3.00
CA LEU A 18 11.40 -8.57 1.96
C LEU A 18 11.67 -7.16 1.41
N ILE A 19 11.98 -6.20 2.29
CA ILE A 19 12.38 -4.85 1.89
C ILE A 19 13.70 -4.91 1.09
N ASP A 20 14.70 -5.65 1.56
CA ASP A 20 15.95 -5.83 0.83
C ASP A 20 15.71 -6.48 -0.54
N LEU A 21 14.82 -7.47 -0.63
CA LEU A 21 14.41 -8.07 -1.89
C LEU A 21 13.77 -7.02 -2.82
N ALA A 22 12.88 -6.17 -2.31
CA ALA A 22 12.25 -5.11 -3.09
C ALA A 22 13.28 -4.09 -3.60
N LEU A 23 14.27 -3.70 -2.78
CA LEU A 23 15.35 -2.82 -3.19
C LEU A 23 16.25 -3.46 -4.27
N LEU A 24 16.47 -4.78 -4.24
CA LEU A 24 17.19 -5.46 -5.32
C LEU A 24 16.42 -5.42 -6.65
N LEU A 25 15.09 -5.53 -6.62
CA LEU A 25 14.24 -5.52 -7.81
C LEU A 25 13.94 -4.12 -8.33
N GLY A 26 13.95 -3.13 -7.44
CA GLY A 26 13.59 -1.76 -7.73
C GLY A 26 12.29 -1.37 -7.04
N THR A 27 12.31 -0.18 -6.47
CA THR A 27 11.15 0.50 -5.88
C THR A 27 11.02 1.88 -6.50
N ASP A 28 10.00 2.64 -6.13
CA ASP A 28 9.87 4.05 -6.54
C ASP A 28 11.08 4.90 -6.08
N TYR A 29 11.77 4.51 -5.00
CA TYR A 29 12.95 5.19 -4.49
C TYR A 29 14.26 4.79 -5.17
N ASN A 30 14.28 3.65 -5.86
CA ASN A 30 15.42 3.19 -6.65
C ASN A 30 14.96 2.51 -7.96
N PRO A 31 14.41 3.29 -8.92
CA PRO A 31 13.78 2.74 -10.11
C PRO A 31 14.73 1.85 -10.91
N GLY A 32 14.22 0.70 -11.36
CA GLY A 32 14.99 -0.30 -12.11
C GLY A 32 15.88 -1.22 -11.26
N GLY A 33 16.01 -0.96 -9.96
CA GLY A 33 16.70 -1.86 -9.03
C GLY A 33 18.16 -2.11 -9.41
N ILE A 34 18.67 -3.30 -9.04
CA ILE A 34 20.01 -3.72 -9.41
C ILE A 34 19.97 -4.42 -10.76
N GLU A 35 20.67 -3.84 -11.74
CA GLU A 35 20.76 -4.39 -13.09
C GLU A 35 21.20 -5.87 -13.10
N GLY A 36 20.49 -6.70 -13.86
CA GLY A 36 20.77 -8.13 -13.96
C GLY A 36 20.36 -8.95 -12.73
N ILE A 37 19.52 -8.40 -11.85
CA ILE A 37 18.89 -9.11 -10.73
C ILE A 37 17.36 -9.10 -10.89
N GLY A 38 16.81 -10.24 -11.29
CA GLY A 38 15.36 -10.47 -11.31
C GLY A 38 14.83 -11.15 -10.03
N PRO A 39 13.50 -11.37 -9.90
CA PRO A 39 12.83 -11.85 -8.69
C PRO A 39 13.45 -13.11 -8.06
N LYS A 40 13.68 -14.14 -8.88
CA LYS A 40 14.26 -15.40 -8.40
C LYS A 40 15.68 -15.21 -7.87
N LYS A 41 16.51 -14.46 -8.59
CA LYS A 41 17.90 -14.18 -8.21
C LYS A 41 17.96 -13.31 -6.97
N ALA A 42 17.08 -12.31 -6.85
CA ALA A 42 16.98 -11.48 -5.65
C ALA A 42 16.67 -12.34 -4.42
N LEU A 43 15.64 -13.20 -4.50
CA LEU A 43 15.29 -14.10 -3.42
C LEU A 43 16.45 -15.03 -3.04
N ASP A 44 17.10 -15.68 -4.03
CA ASP A 44 18.25 -16.56 -3.79
C ASP A 44 19.41 -15.82 -3.09
N LEU A 45 19.66 -14.57 -3.47
CA LEU A 45 20.68 -13.72 -2.84
C LEU A 45 20.31 -13.37 -1.41
N ILE A 46 19.07 -12.95 -1.16
CA ILE A 46 18.61 -12.58 0.18
C ILE A 46 18.61 -13.79 1.11
N LYS A 47 18.11 -14.96 0.68
CA LYS A 47 18.14 -16.18 1.51
C LYS A 47 19.57 -16.64 1.81
N ARG A 48 20.51 -16.45 0.88
CA ARG A 48 21.91 -16.87 1.06
C ARG A 48 22.74 -15.91 1.90
N TYR A 49 22.59 -14.61 1.68
CA TYR A 49 23.45 -13.59 2.26
C TYR A 49 22.77 -12.79 3.37
N GLY A 50 21.44 -12.86 3.48
CA GLY A 50 20.68 -12.30 4.58
C GLY A 50 20.28 -10.85 4.39
N SER A 51 21.12 -10.00 3.78
CA SER A 51 20.82 -8.57 3.60
C SER A 51 21.57 -7.92 2.43
N ILE A 52 21.10 -6.73 2.00
CA ILE A 52 21.78 -5.92 0.96
C ILE A 52 23.15 -5.43 1.43
N GLU A 53 23.30 -5.05 2.69
CA GLU A 53 24.55 -4.54 3.24
C GLU A 53 25.65 -5.60 3.13
N LYS A 54 25.32 -6.88 3.41
CA LYS A 54 26.25 -7.98 3.21
C LYS A 54 26.59 -8.22 1.74
N LEU A 55 25.63 -8.07 0.84
CA LEU A 55 25.86 -8.18 -0.61
C LEU A 55 26.81 -7.08 -1.12
N LEU A 56 26.68 -5.86 -0.61
CA LEU A 56 27.58 -4.74 -0.92
C LEU A 56 28.99 -4.99 -0.36
N GLY A 57 29.10 -5.39 0.92
CA GLY A 57 30.38 -5.70 1.55
C GLY A 57 31.15 -6.82 0.84
N LEU A 58 30.44 -7.82 0.31
CA LEU A 58 31.00 -8.92 -0.48
C LEU A 58 31.17 -8.58 -1.98
N LYS A 59 30.86 -7.35 -2.40
CA LYS A 59 30.90 -6.89 -3.80
C LYS A 59 30.11 -7.79 -4.77
N LYS A 60 29.00 -8.37 -4.30
CA LYS A 60 28.08 -9.18 -5.11
C LYS A 60 27.13 -8.32 -5.94
N ILE A 61 26.90 -7.08 -5.52
CA ILE A 61 26.09 -6.07 -6.18
C ILE A 61 26.82 -4.73 -6.18
N ILE A 62 26.43 -3.84 -7.08
CA ILE A 62 26.92 -2.46 -7.13
C ILE A 62 25.72 -1.54 -6.95
N TRP A 63 25.76 -0.72 -5.91
CA TRP A 63 24.76 0.31 -5.68
C TRP A 63 25.15 1.58 -6.44
N LYS A 64 24.32 2.00 -7.39
CA LYS A 64 24.57 3.18 -8.25
C LYS A 64 23.59 4.33 -8.02
N PHE A 65 22.77 4.26 -6.98
CA PHE A 65 21.77 5.28 -6.66
C PHE A 65 22.38 6.37 -5.78
N PRO A 66 21.88 7.62 -5.88
CA PRO A 66 22.41 8.75 -5.12
C PRO A 66 22.13 8.65 -3.61
N VAL A 67 21.05 7.97 -3.23
CA VAL A 67 20.68 7.69 -1.84
C VAL A 67 21.12 6.28 -1.48
N SER A 68 21.64 6.06 -0.28
CA SER A 68 22.09 4.74 0.14
C SER A 68 20.93 3.75 0.31
N ALA A 69 21.22 2.46 0.16
CA ALA A 69 20.21 1.42 0.38
C ALA A 69 19.63 1.45 1.80
N GLU A 70 20.45 1.75 2.80
CA GLU A 70 20.06 1.84 4.20
C GLU A 70 19.07 2.99 4.44
N GLU A 71 19.34 4.17 3.86
CA GLU A 71 18.43 5.33 3.96
C GLU A 71 17.07 5.03 3.33
N ILE A 72 17.05 4.37 2.16
CA ILE A 72 15.77 3.98 1.54
C ILE A 72 15.07 2.91 2.39
N LYS A 73 15.79 1.91 2.88
CA LYS A 73 15.25 0.85 3.75
C LYS A 73 14.57 1.43 4.99
N LYS A 74 15.14 2.49 5.57
CA LYS A 74 14.56 3.19 6.72
C LYS A 74 13.18 3.77 6.43
N ILE A 75 12.92 4.26 5.21
CA ILE A 75 11.59 4.78 4.81
C ILE A 75 10.53 3.68 4.95
N PHE A 76 10.88 2.44 4.63
CA PHE A 76 9.96 1.30 4.73
C PHE A 76 9.82 0.76 6.16
N LEU A 77 10.91 0.76 6.94
CA LEU A 77 10.89 0.24 8.32
C LEU A 77 10.31 1.23 9.32
N GLN A 78 10.50 2.53 9.08
CA GLN A 78 10.10 3.62 9.95
C GLN A 78 9.46 4.73 9.11
N PRO A 79 8.32 4.45 8.44
CA PRO A 79 7.60 5.48 7.72
C PRO A 79 7.11 6.55 8.69
N ASP A 80 7.06 7.79 8.22
CA ASP A 80 6.42 8.88 8.96
C ASP A 80 4.91 8.67 8.92
N VAL A 81 4.36 8.20 10.04
CA VAL A 81 2.95 7.86 10.20
C VAL A 81 2.34 8.68 11.33
N SER A 82 1.05 8.96 11.22
CA SER A 82 0.28 9.66 12.23
C SER A 82 -0.90 8.82 12.65
N ASP A 83 -1.03 8.57 13.95
CA ASP A 83 -2.23 7.97 14.55
C ASP A 83 -3.29 9.03 14.89
N ASN A 84 -3.02 10.31 14.60
CA ASN A 84 -3.93 11.41 14.91
C ASN A 84 -4.99 11.58 13.82
N TYR A 85 -5.90 10.61 13.72
CA TYR A 85 -7.09 10.68 12.89
C TYR A 85 -8.25 9.91 13.52
N LYS A 86 -9.47 10.22 13.06
CA LYS A 86 -10.67 9.46 13.41
C LYS A 86 -11.33 8.98 12.12
N ILE A 87 -11.73 7.71 12.10
CA ILE A 87 -12.50 7.14 11.00
C ILE A 87 -13.98 7.40 11.31
N GLU A 88 -14.54 8.42 10.68
CA GLU A 88 -15.94 8.80 10.83
C GLU A 88 -16.63 8.85 9.46
N PHE A 89 -17.77 8.18 9.34
CA PHE A 89 -18.60 8.19 8.13
C PHE A 89 -19.74 9.20 8.34
N ILE A 90 -19.65 10.35 7.67
CA ILE A 90 -20.68 11.40 7.71
C ILE A 90 -21.64 11.28 6.52
N GLU A 91 -22.83 11.88 6.65
CA GLU A 91 -23.77 11.91 5.53
C GLU A 91 -23.24 12.77 4.38
N PRO A 92 -23.30 12.28 3.12
CA PRO A 92 -22.93 13.08 1.96
C PRO A 92 -23.81 14.31 1.84
N LYS A 93 -23.19 15.45 1.58
CA LYS A 93 -23.90 16.71 1.35
C LYS A 93 -24.38 16.78 -0.10
N PHE A 94 -25.61 16.32 -0.33
CA PHE A 94 -26.14 16.10 -1.67
C PHE A 94 -25.96 17.31 -2.61
N ASP A 95 -26.46 18.47 -2.20
CA ASP A 95 -26.45 19.67 -3.06
C ASP A 95 -25.04 20.20 -3.32
N GLU A 96 -24.16 20.18 -2.31
CA GLU A 96 -22.75 20.60 -2.44
C GLU A 96 -22.00 19.70 -3.45
N ILE A 97 -22.26 18.39 -3.43
CA ILE A 97 -21.65 17.43 -4.38
C ILE A 97 -22.17 17.65 -5.80
N VAL A 98 -23.49 17.88 -5.96
CA VAL A 98 -24.06 18.15 -7.29
C VAL A 98 -23.49 19.44 -7.86
N SER A 99 -23.46 20.53 -7.09
CA SER A 99 -22.89 21.82 -7.52
C SER A 99 -21.41 21.65 -7.90
N LEU A 100 -20.56 21.10 -7.03
CA LEU A 100 -19.14 20.87 -7.32
C LEU A 100 -18.93 20.12 -8.65
N LEU A 101 -19.58 18.97 -8.82
CA LEU A 101 -19.35 18.12 -9.98
C LEU A 101 -19.93 18.70 -11.27
N THR A 102 -21.03 19.43 -11.21
CA THR A 102 -21.72 19.94 -12.41
C THR A 102 -21.30 21.33 -12.81
N GLU A 103 -20.96 22.19 -11.85
CA GLU A 103 -20.58 23.59 -12.08
C GLU A 103 -19.06 23.77 -12.22
N GLU A 104 -18.24 23.00 -11.48
CA GLU A 104 -16.77 23.13 -11.56
C GLU A 104 -16.11 22.08 -12.47
N TYR A 105 -16.71 20.89 -12.58
CA TYR A 105 -16.14 19.77 -13.32
C TYR A 105 -16.97 19.34 -14.54
N ASP A 106 -18.03 20.09 -14.90
CA ASP A 106 -18.89 19.90 -16.08
C ASP A 106 -19.47 18.47 -16.25
N PHE A 107 -19.68 17.75 -15.16
CA PHE A 107 -20.36 16.45 -15.21
C PHE A 107 -21.84 16.62 -15.56
N SER A 108 -22.42 15.62 -16.23
CA SER A 108 -23.87 15.57 -16.49
C SER A 108 -24.65 15.56 -15.17
N LYS A 109 -25.42 16.63 -14.94
CA LYS A 109 -26.26 16.79 -13.74
C LYS A 109 -27.21 15.63 -13.52
N GLU A 110 -27.86 15.16 -14.58
CA GLU A 110 -28.79 14.03 -14.52
C GLU A 110 -28.07 12.76 -14.02
N ARG A 111 -26.87 12.49 -14.56
CA ARG A 111 -26.06 11.33 -14.15
C ARG A 111 -25.62 11.45 -12.69
N VAL A 112 -25.10 12.61 -12.29
CA VAL A 112 -24.63 12.85 -10.91
C VAL A 112 -25.78 12.66 -9.92
N GLN A 113 -26.93 13.28 -10.18
CA GLN A 113 -28.11 13.16 -9.31
C GLN A 113 -28.59 11.72 -9.20
N LYS A 114 -28.64 10.98 -10.31
CA LYS A 114 -29.07 9.58 -10.31
C LYS A 114 -28.17 8.72 -9.43
N GLU A 115 -26.86 8.76 -9.65
CA GLU A 115 -25.90 7.94 -8.90
C GLU A 115 -25.87 8.33 -7.41
N LEU A 116 -25.91 9.63 -7.11
CA LEU A 116 -25.88 10.11 -5.73
C LEU A 116 -27.15 9.71 -4.97
N ASN A 117 -28.32 9.74 -5.62
CA ASN A 117 -29.56 9.23 -5.03
C ASN A 117 -29.47 7.74 -4.66
N ASP A 118 -28.82 6.93 -5.50
CA ASP A 118 -28.64 5.50 -5.21
C ASP A 118 -27.65 5.26 -4.06
N VAL A 119 -26.62 6.10 -3.92
CA VAL A 119 -25.72 6.12 -2.75
C VAL A 119 -26.49 6.46 -1.48
N MET A 120 -27.28 7.55 -1.49
CA MET A 120 -28.08 7.96 -0.32
C MET A 120 -29.05 6.84 0.12
N LYS A 121 -29.72 6.17 -0.82
CA LYS A 121 -30.59 5.02 -0.52
C LYS A 121 -29.83 3.82 0.07
N ARG A 122 -28.57 3.59 -0.31
CA ARG A 122 -27.73 2.53 0.27
C ARG A 122 -27.37 2.86 1.71
N ILE A 123 -26.91 4.08 1.95
CA ILE A 123 -26.57 4.58 3.29
C ILE A 123 -27.79 4.48 4.22
N GLU A 124 -28.97 4.88 3.77
CA GLU A 124 -30.20 4.73 4.56
C GLU A 124 -30.54 3.27 4.89
N ARG A 125 -30.35 2.35 3.95
CA ARG A 125 -30.59 0.92 4.17
C ARG A 125 -29.61 0.32 5.18
N GLU A 126 -28.33 0.66 5.08
CA GLU A 126 -27.29 0.20 5.99
C GLU A 126 -27.51 0.73 7.41
N LYS A 127 -27.94 2.00 7.55
CA LYS A 127 -28.35 2.56 8.85
C LYS A 127 -29.52 1.81 9.49
N ARG A 128 -30.48 1.35 8.68
CA ARG A 128 -31.65 0.58 9.16
C ARG A 128 -31.32 -0.89 9.45
N GLY A 129 -30.34 -1.47 8.75
CA GLY A 129 -29.96 -2.88 8.85
C GLY A 129 -29.06 -3.23 10.04
N GLY A 130 -28.49 -2.23 10.73
CA GLY A 130 -27.46 -2.43 11.73
C GLY A 130 -26.11 -2.82 11.10
N VAL A 131 -25.00 -2.45 11.74
CA VAL A 131 -23.66 -2.84 11.27
C VAL A 131 -23.41 -4.28 11.69
N GLN A 132 -23.49 -5.22 10.74
CA GLN A 132 -23.05 -6.60 11.00
C GLN A 132 -21.53 -6.63 11.01
N SER A 133 -20.95 -6.58 12.22
CA SER A 133 -19.51 -6.75 12.43
C SER A 133 -19.05 -8.11 11.89
N SER A 134 -17.96 -8.13 11.10
CA SER A 134 -17.38 -9.40 10.65
C SER A 134 -16.82 -10.18 11.84
N LEU A 135 -16.84 -11.51 11.75
CA LEU A 135 -16.23 -12.39 12.77
C LEU A 135 -14.74 -12.07 12.96
N ASP A 136 -14.07 -11.61 11.90
CA ASP A 136 -12.66 -11.17 11.94
C ASP A 136 -12.41 -10.01 12.91
N MET A 137 -13.39 -9.13 13.15
CA MET A 137 -13.25 -8.07 14.16
C MET A 137 -13.25 -8.59 15.61
N PHE A 138 -13.71 -9.82 15.86
CA PHE A 138 -13.77 -10.41 17.20
C PHE A 138 -12.63 -11.37 17.52
N PHE A 139 -12.01 -11.95 16.50
CA PHE A 139 -11.01 -13.02 16.64
C PHE A 139 -9.64 -12.67 16.05
N GLY A 140 -9.42 -11.40 15.68
CA GLY A 140 -8.13 -10.88 15.21
C GLY A 140 -6.99 -11.15 16.18
#